data_AF-A0A377M1G1-F1
#
_entry.id   AF-A0A377M1G1-F1
#
_cell.length_a   1.000
_cell.length_b   1.000
_cell.length_c   1.000
_cell.angle_alpha   90.00
_cell.angle_beta   90.00
_cell.angle_gamma   90.00
#
_symmetry.space_group_name_H-M   'P 1'
#
loop_
_entity.id
_entity.type
_entity.pdbx_description
1 polymer ?
#
loop_
_entity_poly.entity_id
_entity_poly.type
_entity_poly.pdbx_seq_one_letter_code
_entity_poly.pdbx_strand_id
1 'polypeptide(L)'
;MLLAEQFAIQMCRELGLPLFSGFSDNARETLLNYPWPGNIRELKNVVERSVYRHGSSETELDNIILDPFQRNAPSVTAPASSNDGPSLPLDLRQFQHKQEQQLLEQSLRMAKYNQKGAAELLGLTYHQLRALLKKAPDALTGRTILTGFIPARFPRG
;
A
#
# COMPACT_ATOMS: atom_id res chain seq x y z
N MET A 1 -6.11 -8.25 -30.70
CA MET A 1 -5.15 -9.38 -30.61
C MET A 1 -3.79 -9.08 -31.20
N LEU A 2 -3.72 -8.66 -32.47
CA LEU A 2 -2.45 -8.47 -33.19
C LEU A 2 -1.39 -7.67 -32.40
N LEU A 3 -1.80 -6.59 -31.73
CA LEU A 3 -0.89 -5.75 -30.96
C LEU A 3 -0.31 -6.47 -29.72
N ALA A 4 -1.13 -7.26 -29.02
CA ALA A 4 -0.70 -8.04 -27.87
C ALA A 4 0.28 -9.15 -28.29
N GLU A 5 0.02 -9.80 -29.41
CA GLU A 5 0.92 -10.81 -29.99
C GLU A 5 2.27 -10.20 -30.39
N GLN A 6 2.27 -9.02 -31.02
CA GLN A 6 3.51 -8.31 -31.36
C GLN A 6 4.35 -8.00 -30.11
N PHE A 7 3.73 -7.53 -29.03
CA PHE A 7 4.44 -7.27 -27.77
C PHE A 7 4.99 -8.56 -27.14
N ALA A 8 4.22 -9.65 -27.16
CA ALA A 8 4.68 -10.94 -26.64
C ALA A 8 5.88 -11.48 -27.42
N ILE A 9 5.81 -11.44 -28.76
CA ILE A 9 6.91 -11.87 -29.65
C ILE A 9 8.17 -11.03 -29.42
N GLN A 10 8.01 -9.72 -29.26
CA GLN A 10 9.13 -8.82 -28.98
C GLN A 10 9.79 -9.14 -27.64
N MET A 11 9.00 -9.39 -26.59
CA MET A 11 9.51 -9.76 -25.27
C MET A 11 10.22 -11.12 -25.28
N CYS A 12 9.69 -12.14 -25.97
CA CYS A 12 10.36 -13.44 -26.08
C CYS A 12 11.74 -13.29 -26.75
N ARG A 13 11.85 -12.45 -27.78
CA ARG A 13 13.14 -12.14 -28.42
C ARG A 13 14.12 -11.45 -27.48
N GLU A 14 13.66 -10.50 -26.68
CA GLU A 14 14.51 -9.81 -25.70
C GLU A 14 14.99 -10.73 -24.58
N LEU A 15 14.18 -11.71 -24.16
CA LEU A 15 14.52 -12.69 -23.13
C LEU A 15 15.32 -13.89 -23.67
N GLY A 16 15.53 -14.00 -24.98
CA GLY A 16 16.17 -15.15 -25.60
C GLY A 16 15.34 -16.45 -25.50
N LEU A 17 14.02 -16.33 -25.32
CA LEU A 17 13.10 -17.47 -25.26
C LEU A 17 12.78 -17.99 -26.68
N PRO A 18 12.37 -19.27 -26.81
CA PRO A 18 11.87 -19.81 -28.08
C PRO A 18 10.63 -19.04 -28.58
N LEU A 19 10.19 -19.33 -29.80
CA LEU A 19 9.05 -18.63 -30.43
C LEU A 19 7.82 -18.64 -29.53
N PHE A 20 7.12 -17.50 -29.41
CA PHE A 20 5.90 -17.39 -28.62
C PHE A 20 4.82 -18.36 -29.13
N SER A 21 4.45 -19.33 -28.29
CA SER A 21 3.47 -20.39 -28.57
C SER A 21 2.03 -19.88 -28.70
N GLY A 22 1.76 -18.64 -28.28
CA GLY A 22 0.44 -18.01 -28.36
C GLY A 22 -0.19 -17.78 -26.99
N PHE A 23 -1.35 -17.12 -27.01
CA PHE A 23 -2.21 -16.95 -25.84
C PHE A 23 -3.26 -18.05 -25.82
N SER A 24 -3.55 -18.60 -24.64
CA SER A 24 -4.71 -19.49 -24.46
C SER A 24 -6.02 -18.74 -24.73
N ASP A 25 -7.11 -19.46 -24.98
CA ASP A 25 -8.42 -18.83 -25.15
C ASP A 25 -8.87 -18.00 -23.93
N ASN A 26 -8.52 -18.45 -22.72
CA ASN A 26 -8.79 -17.73 -21.48
C ASN A 26 -7.97 -16.43 -21.36
N ALA A 27 -6.68 -16.48 -21.70
CA ALA A 27 -5.84 -15.29 -21.76
C ALA A 27 -6.34 -14.30 -22.81
N ARG A 28 -6.80 -14.81 -23.95
CA ARG A 28 -7.37 -14.03 -25.04
C ARG A 28 -8.64 -13.30 -24.60
N GLU A 29 -9.57 -14.02 -23.97
CA GLU A 29 -10.79 -13.44 -23.43
C GLU A 29 -10.50 -12.37 -22.37
N THR A 30 -9.52 -12.64 -21.49
CA THR A 30 -9.07 -11.68 -20.47
C THR A 30 -8.53 -10.39 -21.10
N LEU A 31 -7.71 -10.49 -22.15
CA LEU A 31 -7.15 -9.33 -22.84
C LEU A 31 -8.21 -8.53 -23.61
N LEU A 32 -9.26 -9.19 -24.13
CA LEU A 32 -10.35 -8.54 -24.87
C LEU A 32 -11.36 -7.84 -23.96
N ASN A 33 -11.67 -8.44 -22.82
CA ASN A 33 -12.69 -7.93 -21.90
C ASN A 33 -12.18 -6.83 -20.95
N TYR A 34 -10.86 -6.61 -20.90
CA TYR A 34 -10.29 -5.57 -20.04
C TYR A 34 -10.37 -4.18 -20.68
N PRO A 35 -10.81 -3.13 -19.96
CA PRO A 35 -11.08 -1.80 -20.53
C PRO A 35 -9.84 -0.93 -20.80
N TRP A 36 -8.63 -1.41 -20.48
CA TRP A 36 -7.34 -0.74 -20.75
C TRP A 36 -7.33 0.77 -20.42
N PRO A 37 -7.43 1.17 -19.14
CA PRO A 37 -7.54 2.57 -18.74
C PRO A 37 -6.35 3.45 -19.17
N GLY A 38 -5.17 2.86 -19.36
CA GLY A 38 -3.97 3.53 -19.89
C GLY A 38 -3.62 3.18 -21.34
N ASN A 39 -4.59 2.68 -22.13
CA ASN A 39 -4.44 2.33 -23.54
C ASN A 39 -3.30 1.31 -23.81
N ILE A 40 -2.57 1.51 -24.91
CA ILE A 40 -1.54 0.61 -25.46
C ILE A 40 -0.37 0.38 -24.50
N ARG A 41 -0.04 1.37 -23.65
CA ARG A 41 1.05 1.25 -22.68
C ARG A 41 0.75 0.22 -21.60
N GLU A 42 -0.50 0.20 -21.11
CA GLU A 42 -0.94 -0.80 -20.13
C GLU A 42 -0.96 -2.20 -20.75
N LEU A 43 -1.49 -2.33 -21.98
CA LEU A 43 -1.47 -3.60 -22.71
C LEU A 43 -0.04 -4.14 -22.84
N LYS A 44 0.90 -3.29 -23.25
CA LYS A 44 2.32 -3.64 -23.36
C LYS A 44 2.87 -4.14 -22.02
N ASN A 45 2.72 -3.36 -20.95
CA ASN A 45 3.23 -3.70 -19.62
C ASN A 45 2.67 -5.03 -19.09
N VAL A 46 1.38 -5.27 -19.29
CA VAL A 46 0.70 -6.50 -18.87
C VAL A 46 1.23 -7.71 -19.64
N VAL A 47 1.35 -7.60 -20.97
CA VAL A 47 1.84 -8.69 -21.82
C VAL A 47 3.30 -9.01 -21.51
N GLU A 48 4.18 -8.01 -21.46
CA GLU A 48 5.60 -8.19 -21.15
C GLU A 48 5.81 -8.89 -19.80
N ARG A 49 5.06 -8.45 -18.78
CA ARG A 49 5.13 -9.06 -17.44
C ARG A 49 4.61 -10.50 -17.43
N SER A 50 3.53 -10.77 -18.15
CA SER A 50 2.93 -12.10 -18.22
C SER A 50 3.88 -13.09 -18.90
N VAL A 51 4.52 -12.67 -20.01
CA VAL A 51 5.56 -13.46 -20.70
C VAL A 51 6.78 -13.67 -19.79
N TYR A 52 7.27 -12.63 -19.13
CA TYR A 52 8.41 -12.73 -18.22
C TYR A 52 8.17 -13.73 -17.07
N ARG A 53 6.97 -13.70 -16.46
CA ARG A 53 6.64 -14.61 -15.35
C ARG A 53 6.39 -16.04 -15.81
N HIS A 54 5.85 -16.23 -17.01
CA HIS A 54 5.60 -17.55 -17.57
C HIS A 54 6.90 -18.34 -17.78
N GLY A 55 8.03 -17.67 -18.04
CA GLY A 55 9.38 -18.24 -17.95
C GLY A 55 9.73 -19.34 -18.96
N SER A 56 8.74 -19.85 -19.68
CA SER A 56 8.87 -20.78 -20.80
C SER A 56 8.08 -20.24 -22.00
N SER A 57 8.49 -20.58 -23.21
CA SER A 57 7.74 -20.27 -24.43
C SER A 57 7.30 -21.54 -25.16
N GLU A 58 7.22 -22.66 -24.42
CA GLU A 58 6.84 -23.96 -24.96
C GLU A 58 5.34 -24.25 -24.77
N THR A 59 4.69 -23.54 -23.83
CA THR A 59 3.25 -23.63 -23.55
C THR A 59 2.55 -22.32 -23.87
N GLU A 60 1.26 -22.38 -24.16
CA GLU A 60 0.44 -21.20 -24.36
C GLU A 60 0.38 -20.37 -23.07
N LEU A 61 0.43 -19.05 -23.21
CA LEU A 61 0.31 -18.15 -22.09
C LEU A 61 -1.15 -18.11 -21.63
N ASP A 62 -1.42 -18.78 -20.51
CA ASP A 62 -2.76 -18.87 -19.93
C ASP A 62 -3.04 -17.83 -18.85
N ASN A 63 -2.01 -17.40 -18.11
CA ASN A 63 -2.17 -16.47 -17.00
C ASN A 63 -1.76 -15.03 -17.38
N ILE A 64 -2.76 -14.15 -17.55
CA ILE A 64 -2.54 -12.72 -17.78
C ILE A 64 -2.52 -11.96 -16.45
N ILE A 65 -1.41 -11.26 -16.20
CA ILE A 65 -1.18 -10.51 -14.96
C ILE A 65 -1.64 -9.06 -15.17
N LEU A 66 -2.94 -8.83 -15.05
CA LEU A 66 -3.55 -7.49 -15.19
C LEU A 66 -3.10 -6.53 -14.08
N ASP A 67 -3.04 -7.01 -12.84
CA ASP A 67 -2.63 -6.21 -11.68
C ASP A 67 -1.39 -6.85 -11.00
N PRO A 68 -0.23 -6.18 -11.03
CA PRO A 68 0.98 -6.70 -10.40
C PRO A 68 0.89 -6.81 -8.88
N PHE A 69 -0.07 -6.10 -8.26
CA PHE A 69 -0.24 -6.05 -6.82
C PHE A 69 -1.38 -6.94 -6.32
N GLN A 70 -2.22 -7.46 -7.21
CA GLN A 70 -3.11 -8.57 -6.86
C GLN A 70 -2.29 -9.83 -6.65
N ARG A 71 -1.86 -10.02 -5.41
CA ARG A 71 -1.53 -11.35 -4.92
C ARG A 71 -2.83 -12.15 -4.96
N ASN A 72 -2.87 -13.18 -5.80
CA ASN A 72 -3.86 -14.24 -5.68
C ASN A 72 -3.67 -14.92 -4.31
N ALA A 73 -4.20 -14.31 -3.26
CA ALA A 73 -4.39 -14.96 -1.99
C ALA A 73 -5.63 -15.86 -2.15
N PRO A 74 -5.59 -17.13 -1.69
CA PRO A 74 -6.81 -17.92 -1.59
C PRO A 74 -7.79 -17.13 -0.73
N SER A 75 -9.00 -16.89 -1.26
CA SER A 75 -10.08 -16.23 -0.55
C SER A 75 -10.39 -16.99 0.73
N VAL A 76 -9.85 -16.50 1.84
CA VAL A 76 -10.39 -16.77 3.17
C VAL A 76 -11.15 -15.52 3.54
N THR A 77 -12.46 -15.67 3.64
CA THR A 77 -13.42 -14.65 4.08
C THR A 77 -12.88 -13.90 5.29
N ALA A 78 -12.42 -12.67 5.09
CA ALA A 78 -12.10 -11.73 6.15
C ALA A 78 -13.01 -10.49 5.98
N PRO A 79 -13.55 -9.94 7.07
CA PRO A 79 -14.52 -8.86 7.01
C PRO A 79 -13.88 -7.66 6.32
N ALA A 80 -14.67 -6.96 5.51
CA ALA A 80 -14.27 -5.74 4.82
C ALA A 80 -13.65 -4.74 5.80
N SER A 81 -12.33 -4.71 5.86
CA SER A 81 -11.61 -3.51 6.28
C SER A 81 -11.83 -2.51 5.16
N SER A 82 -12.81 -1.64 5.34
CA SER A 82 -13.02 -0.43 4.55
C SER A 82 -11.74 0.37 4.57
N ASN A 83 -10.88 0.13 3.60
CA ASN A 83 -9.68 0.92 3.33
C ASN A 83 -10.11 2.16 2.53
N ASP A 84 -11.12 2.86 3.04
CA ASP A 84 -11.55 4.15 2.51
C ASP A 84 -10.45 5.16 2.86
N GLY A 85 -9.57 5.38 1.88
CA GLY A 85 -8.66 6.52 1.91
C GLY A 85 -9.45 7.83 2.06
N PRO A 86 -8.77 8.94 2.43
CA PRO A 86 -9.46 10.19 2.66
C PRO A 86 -10.20 10.68 1.42
N SER A 87 -11.46 11.11 1.59
CA SER A 87 -12.30 11.69 0.52
C SER A 87 -11.90 13.14 0.23
N LEU A 88 -11.94 13.50 -1.06
CA LEU A 88 -11.70 14.87 -1.54
C LEU A 88 -13.01 15.69 -1.52
N PRO A 89 -12.93 17.03 -1.33
CA PRO A 89 -11.73 17.84 -1.10
C PRO A 89 -11.26 17.76 0.37
N LEU A 90 -9.94 17.57 0.56
CA LEU A 90 -9.32 17.41 1.88
C LEU A 90 -8.19 18.44 2.08
N ASP A 91 -8.11 19.01 3.27
CA ASP A 91 -6.88 19.67 3.72
C ASP A 91 -5.86 18.62 4.17
N LEU A 92 -4.88 18.37 3.30
CA LEU A 92 -3.81 17.42 3.53
C LEU A 92 -3.02 17.71 4.81
N ARG A 93 -2.79 18.98 5.15
CA ARG A 93 -2.01 19.36 6.34
C ARG A 93 -2.76 18.99 7.60
N GLN A 94 -4.06 19.26 7.64
CA GLN A 94 -4.90 18.90 8.80
C GLN A 94 -5.03 17.38 8.94
N PHE A 95 -5.22 16.66 7.83
CA PHE A 95 -5.32 15.20 7.84
C PHE A 95 -4.03 14.54 8.37
N GLN A 96 -2.87 14.91 7.84
CA GLN A 96 -1.58 14.40 8.30
C GLN A 96 -1.37 14.67 9.79
N HIS A 97 -1.73 15.86 10.27
CA HIS A 97 -1.57 16.20 11.67
C HIS A 97 -2.45 15.34 12.58
N LYS A 98 -3.70 15.08 12.20
CA LYS A 98 -4.60 14.19 12.96
C LYS A 98 -4.06 12.76 13.02
N GLN A 99 -3.60 12.22 11.89
CA GLN A 99 -3.00 10.88 11.84
C GLN A 99 -1.75 10.79 12.72
N GLU A 100 -0.87 11.80 12.67
CA GLU A 100 0.33 11.90 13.50
C GLU A 100 -0.02 11.90 15.00
N GLN A 101 -1.03 12.68 15.41
CA GLN A 101 -1.49 12.71 16.80
C GLN A 101 -2.06 11.37 17.27
N GLN A 102 -2.88 10.72 16.44
CA GLN A 102 -3.50 9.43 16.77
C GLN A 102 -2.44 8.32 16.96
N LEU A 103 -1.47 8.24 16.05
CA LEU A 103 -0.38 7.26 16.14
C LEU A 103 0.53 7.52 17.35
N LEU A 104 0.78 8.79 17.66
CA LEU A 104 1.56 9.18 18.83
C LEU A 104 0.86 8.79 20.14
N GLU A 105 -0.45 9.03 20.23
CA GLU A 105 -1.24 8.62 21.39
C GLU A 105 -1.30 7.09 21.53
N GLN A 106 -1.56 6.38 20.44
CA GLN A 106 -1.64 4.93 20.44
C GLN A 106 -0.30 4.30 20.84
N SER A 107 0.81 4.77 20.29
CA SER A 107 2.15 4.25 20.63
C SER A 107 2.52 4.53 22.08
N LEU A 108 2.17 5.71 22.61
CA LEU A 108 2.33 6.02 24.04
C LEU A 108 1.49 5.11 24.92
N ARG A 109 0.21 4.88 24.60
CA ARG A 109 -0.66 3.98 25.36
C ARG A 109 -0.11 2.55 25.39
N MET A 110 0.32 2.02 24.23
CA MET A 110 0.90 0.68 24.11
C MET A 110 2.21 0.54 24.88
N ALA A 111 3.06 1.57 24.85
CA ALA A 111 4.31 1.61 25.60
C ALA A 111 4.12 2.01 27.08
N LYS A 112 2.88 2.08 27.60
CA LYS A 112 2.56 2.54 28.97
C LYS A 112 3.23 3.88 29.31
N TYR A 113 3.18 4.81 28.35
CA TYR A 113 3.81 6.14 28.38
C TYR A 113 5.33 6.16 28.50
N ASN A 114 6.00 5.03 28.24
CA ASN A 114 7.45 5.02 28.03
C ASN A 114 7.77 5.62 26.65
N GLN A 115 8.30 6.84 26.64
CA GLN A 115 8.62 7.59 25.42
C GLN A 115 9.64 6.87 24.53
N LYS A 116 10.60 6.14 25.10
CA LYS A 116 11.58 5.37 24.30
C LYS A 116 10.90 4.19 23.63
N GLY A 117 10.07 3.45 24.36
CA GLY A 117 9.29 2.33 23.80
C GLY A 117 8.27 2.80 22.75
N ALA A 118 7.63 3.95 22.95
CA ALA A 118 6.73 4.53 21.96
C ALA A 118 7.49 4.94 20.68
N ALA A 119 8.72 5.44 20.82
CA ALA A 119 9.57 5.80 19.69
C ALA A 119 9.95 4.55 18.88
N GLU A 120 10.31 3.46 19.56
CA GLU A 120 10.58 2.16 18.95
C GLU A 120 9.37 1.62 18.19
N LEU A 121 8.16 1.72 18.76
CA LEU A 121 6.91 1.30 18.10
C LEU A 121 6.59 2.10 16.82
N LEU A 122 6.97 3.38 16.79
CA LEU A 122 6.79 4.24 15.62
C LEU A 122 7.98 4.23 14.66
N GLY A 123 9.06 3.50 14.96
CA GLY A 123 10.30 3.53 14.18
C GLY A 123 11.01 4.89 14.19
N LEU A 124 10.77 5.69 15.23
CA LEU A 124 11.34 7.03 15.38
C LEU A 124 12.51 7.01 16.37
N THR A 125 13.41 7.98 16.22
CA THR A 125 14.37 8.28 17.28
C THR A 125 13.65 8.95 18.46
N TYR A 126 14.21 8.79 19.66
CA TYR A 126 13.69 9.45 20.86
C TYR A 126 13.56 10.98 20.70
N HIS A 127 14.54 11.61 20.03
CA HIS A 127 14.52 13.05 19.78
C HIS A 127 13.37 13.47 18.84
N GLN A 128 13.09 12.69 17.80
CA GLN A 128 11.96 12.94 16.89
C GLN A 128 10.63 12.83 17.62
N LEU A 129 10.44 11.78 18.42
CA LEU A 129 9.22 11.63 19.22
C LEU A 129 9.03 12.80 20.19
N ARG A 130 10.10 13.25 20.85
CA ARG A 130 10.04 14.40 21.76
C ARG A 130 9.68 15.71 21.04
N ALA A 131 10.18 15.91 19.82
CA ALA A 131 9.81 17.06 19.00
C ALA A 131 8.32 17.03 18.61
N LEU A 132 7.80 15.84 18.28
CA LEU A 132 6.37 15.65 18.01
C LEU A 132 5.51 15.93 19.24
N LEU A 133 5.91 15.47 20.43
CA LEU A 133 5.19 15.77 21.67
C LEU A 133 5.18 17.27 22.02
N LYS A 134 6.26 17.99 21.72
CA LYS A 134 6.31 19.45 21.91
C LYS A 134 5.34 20.18 20.98
N LYS A 135 5.16 19.65 19.77
CA LYS A 135 4.26 20.19 18.75
C LYS A 135 2.80 19.81 19.01
N ALA A 136 2.55 18.67 19.66
CA ALA A 136 1.23 18.14 19.99
C ALA A 136 1.02 18.01 21.51
N PRO A 137 0.80 19.12 22.24
CA PRO A 137 0.61 19.10 23.69
C PRO A 137 -0.62 18.29 24.12
N ASP A 138 -1.59 18.10 23.22
CA ASP A 138 -2.86 17.42 23.53
C ASP A 138 -2.73 15.89 23.66
N ALA A 139 -1.67 15.29 23.09
CA ALA A 139 -1.39 13.86 23.21
C ALA A 139 -1.03 13.43 24.64
N LEU A 140 -0.69 14.39 25.52
CA LEU A 140 -0.38 14.16 26.93
C LEU A 140 -1.62 14.32 27.84
N THR A 141 -2.71 14.93 27.35
CA THR A 141 -3.94 15.21 28.12
C THR A 141 -4.70 13.94 28.51
N GLY A 142 -4.56 12.85 27.74
CA GLY A 142 -5.17 11.55 28.05
C GLY A 142 -4.76 10.95 29.41
N ARG A 143 -3.67 11.47 30.02
CA ARG A 143 -3.22 11.09 31.36
C ARG A 143 -4.16 11.60 32.48
N THR A 144 -4.87 12.72 32.24
CA THR A 144 -5.74 13.35 33.24
C THR A 144 -7.14 12.73 33.30
N ILE A 145 -7.61 12.07 32.25
CA ILE A 145 -8.95 11.46 32.24
C ILE A 145 -8.96 10.02 32.76
N LEU A 146 -7.86 9.27 32.59
CA LEU A 146 -7.78 7.86 33.05
C LEU A 146 -7.19 7.68 34.46
N THR A 147 -6.55 8.72 35.00
CA THR A 147 -6.10 8.77 36.39
C THR A 147 -6.67 10.04 36.96
N GLY A 148 -7.61 9.96 37.90
CA GLY A 148 -8.26 11.11 38.57
C GLY A 148 -7.28 11.95 39.39
N PHE A 149 -6.28 12.53 38.73
CA PHE A 149 -5.21 13.30 39.31
C PHE A 149 -5.26 14.70 38.70
N ILE A 150 -5.90 15.59 39.45
CA ILE A 150 -5.95 17.03 39.21
C ILE A 150 -4.50 17.55 39.20
N PRO A 151 -3.99 18.16 38.12
CA PRO A 151 -2.69 18.81 38.17
C PRO A 151 -2.80 20.09 38.99
N ALA A 152 -2.03 20.14 40.08
CA ALA A 152 -1.83 21.33 40.88
C ALA A 152 -1.31 22.48 39.99
N ARG A 153 -2.04 23.59 40.04
CA ARG A 153 -1.75 24.88 39.42
C ARG A 153 -0.43 25.40 40.02
N PHE A 154 0.66 25.41 39.23
CA PHE A 154 1.89 26.10 39.64
C PHE A 154 1.66 27.62 39.63
N PRO A 155 1.92 28.34 40.74
CA PRO A 155 1.87 29.79 40.74
C PRO A 155 3.11 30.35 40.04
N ARG A 156 2.92 31.40 39.23
CA ARG A 156 4.02 32.22 38.72
C ARG A 156 4.56 33.08 39.86
N GLY A 157 5.84 32.92 40.16
CA GLY A 157 6.68 33.85 40.91
C GLY A 157 7.91 34.13 40.06
#